data_AF-A0A2N4XXT7-F1
#
_entry.id   AF-A0A2N4XXT7-F1
#
_cell.length_a   1.000
_cell.length_b   1.000
_cell.length_c   1.000
_cell.angle_alpha   90.00
_cell.angle_beta   90.00
_cell.angle_gamma   90.00
#
_symmetry.space_group_name_H-M   'P 1'
#
loop_
_entity.id
_entity.type
_entity.pdbx_description
1 polymer ?
#
loop_
_entity_poly.entity_id
_entity_poly.type
_entity_poly.pdbx_seq_one_letter_code
_entity_poly.pdbx_strand_id
1 'polypeptide(L)'
;MAKVDDSVIVYEFADGWYVVELLSHYDYLREGGLMGNCVAKYFDSEDTVYSLRSDRDEPHASMLYRGKMMIEICGRFNSSLKAEYRLRVGQFMRDCYFPMHPLAYDITDMRRQTQWVTVSR
;
A
#
# COMPACT_ATOMS: atom_id res chain seq x y z
N MET A 1 -3.07 -6.37 25.93
CA MET A 1 -4.15 -5.98 24.99
C MET A 1 -4.05 -6.91 23.79
N ALA A 2 -5.13 -7.59 23.44
CA ALA A 2 -5.17 -8.30 22.15
C ALA A 2 -4.90 -7.25 21.06
N LYS A 3 -3.96 -7.54 20.15
CA LYS A 3 -3.76 -6.73 18.96
C LYS A 3 -5.03 -6.89 18.12
N VAL A 4 -5.91 -5.89 18.15
CA VAL A 4 -7.11 -5.89 17.31
C VAL A 4 -6.68 -5.25 16.01
N ASP A 5 -6.66 -6.04 14.94
CA ASP A 5 -6.56 -5.52 13.58
C ASP A 5 -7.98 -5.15 13.17
N ASP A 6 -8.24 -3.85 13.02
CA ASP A 6 -9.57 -3.32 12.70
C ASP A 6 -9.76 -3.17 11.18
N SER A 7 -8.77 -3.57 10.39
CA SER A 7 -8.85 -3.51 8.93
C SER A 7 -9.94 -4.43 8.39
N VAL A 8 -10.53 -4.04 7.26
CA VAL A 8 -11.59 -4.80 6.61
C VAL A 8 -11.09 -5.41 5.32
N ILE A 9 -11.35 -6.70 5.11
CA ILE A 9 -11.07 -7.35 3.83
C ILE A 9 -12.00 -6.77 2.78
N VAL A 10 -11.42 -6.17 1.74
CA VAL A 10 -12.14 -5.56 0.61
C VAL A 10 -12.03 -6.38 -0.67
N TYR A 11 -11.11 -7.35 -0.71
CA TYR A 11 -10.92 -8.24 -1.84
C TYR A 11 -10.21 -9.53 -1.42
N GLU A 12 -10.69 -10.68 -1.88
CA GLU A 12 -10.09 -11.99 -1.62
C GLU A 12 -9.62 -12.65 -2.91
N PHE A 13 -8.43 -13.24 -2.87
CA PHE A 13 -7.91 -14.10 -3.94
C PHE A 13 -8.24 -15.56 -3.65
N ALA A 14 -8.34 -16.39 -4.69
CA ALA A 14 -8.70 -17.80 -4.56
C ALA A 14 -7.71 -18.64 -3.71
N ASP A 15 -6.49 -18.14 -3.50
CA ASP A 15 -5.43 -18.80 -2.75
C ASP A 15 -5.23 -18.25 -1.33
N GLY A 16 -6.24 -17.54 -0.79
CA GLY A 16 -6.24 -17.05 0.58
C GLY A 16 -5.43 -15.77 0.81
N TRP A 17 -4.79 -15.22 -0.24
CA TRP A 17 -4.33 -13.84 -0.20
C TRP A 17 -5.52 -12.90 -0.20
N TYR A 18 -5.34 -11.67 0.29
CA TYR A 18 -6.41 -10.68 0.33
C TYR A 18 -5.88 -9.25 0.32
N VAL A 19 -6.77 -8.31 0.04
CA VAL A 19 -6.54 -6.87 0.22
C VAL A 19 -7.43 -6.40 1.36
N VAL A 20 -6.85 -5.63 2.28
CA VAL A 20 -7.60 -4.91 3.32
C VAL A 20 -7.60 -3.41 3.10
N GLU A 21 -8.60 -2.74 3.62
CA GLU A 21 -8.60 -1.30 3.89
C GLU A 21 -8.23 -1.05 5.36
N LEU A 22 -7.27 -0.15 5.60
CA LEU A 22 -6.85 0.22 6.95
C LEU A 22 -7.82 1.26 7.54
N LEU A 23 -8.32 1.04 8.75
CA LEU A 23 -9.36 1.88 9.35
C LEU A 23 -8.91 2.58 10.64
N SER A 24 -8.12 1.88 11.48
CA SER A 24 -7.71 2.41 12.78
C SER A 24 -6.27 2.92 12.76
N HIS A 25 -5.95 3.82 13.69
CA HIS A 25 -4.57 4.28 13.88
C HIS A 25 -3.62 3.11 14.14
N TYR A 26 -4.11 2.05 14.80
CA TYR A 26 -3.36 0.84 15.03
C TYR A 26 -3.03 0.10 13.71
N ASP A 27 -3.98 -0.03 12.79
CA ASP A 27 -3.77 -0.68 11.49
C ASP A 27 -2.68 0.03 10.70
N TYR A 28 -2.76 1.37 10.65
CA TYR A 28 -1.79 2.24 9.99
C TYR A 28 -0.39 2.13 10.60
N LEU A 29 -0.27 2.08 11.94
CA LEU A 29 1.00 1.88 12.64
C LEU A 29 1.57 0.47 12.45
N ARG A 30 0.72 -0.57 12.54
CA ARG A 30 1.09 -1.97 12.31
C ARG A 30 1.62 -2.14 10.89
N GLU A 31 0.87 -1.66 9.91
CA GLU A 31 1.21 -1.73 8.50
C GLU A 31 2.55 -1.04 8.25
N GLY A 32 2.72 0.20 8.72
CA GLY A 32 3.96 0.95 8.58
C GLY A 32 5.16 0.27 9.22
N GLY A 33 4.98 -0.35 10.40
CA GLY A 33 6.02 -1.11 11.09
C GLY A 33 6.45 -2.37 10.32
N LEU A 34 5.50 -3.15 9.80
CA LEU A 34 5.79 -4.38 9.05
C LEU A 34 6.37 -4.08 7.66
N MET A 35 5.78 -3.11 6.96
CA MET A 35 6.22 -2.68 5.65
C MET A 35 7.51 -1.86 5.71
N GLY A 36 7.83 -1.22 6.83
CA GLY A 36 8.96 -0.31 6.96
C GLY A 36 8.77 0.98 6.17
N ASN A 37 7.53 1.43 6.00
CA ASN A 37 7.18 2.63 5.25
C ASN A 37 6.37 3.63 6.09
N CYS A 38 6.10 4.81 5.54
CA CYS A 38 5.47 5.91 6.27
C CYS A 38 3.95 5.98 6.07
N VAL A 39 3.25 4.84 5.92
CA VAL A 39 1.79 4.85 5.71
C VAL A 39 1.03 5.44 6.90
N ALA A 40 1.58 5.36 8.11
CA ALA A 40 0.95 5.90 9.32
C ALA A 40 0.59 7.40 9.23
N LYS A 41 1.30 8.18 8.41
CA LYS A 41 1.02 9.62 8.24
C LYS A 41 -0.33 9.91 7.57
N TYR A 42 -0.96 8.90 6.95
CA TYR A 42 -2.23 9.06 6.24
C TYR A 42 -3.46 8.82 7.13
N PHE A 43 -3.29 8.38 8.38
CA PHE A 43 -4.42 8.07 9.25
C PHE A 43 -5.38 9.26 9.47
N ASP A 44 -4.86 10.44 9.75
CA ASP A 44 -5.67 11.65 9.96
C ASP A 44 -6.04 12.38 8.64
N SER A 45 -5.91 11.70 7.49
CA SER A 45 -6.20 12.28 6.17
C SER A 45 -7.48 11.70 5.58
N GLU A 46 -7.99 12.33 4.51
CA GLU A 46 -9.10 11.77 3.71
C GLU A 46 -8.63 10.66 2.75
N ASP A 47 -7.35 10.27 2.80
CA ASP A 47 -6.81 9.23 1.94
C ASP A 47 -7.14 7.84 2.48
N THR A 48 -7.42 6.91 1.56
CA THR A 48 -7.58 5.50 1.90
C THR A 48 -6.29 4.76 1.58
N VAL A 49 -5.82 3.94 2.52
CA VAL A 49 -4.71 3.00 2.27
C VAL A 49 -5.24 1.58 2.23
N TYR A 50 -4.99 0.92 1.10
CA TYR A 50 -5.19 -0.52 0.97
C TYR A 50 -3.87 -1.26 1.15
N SER A 51 -3.94 -2.46 1.73
CA SER A 51 -2.79 -3.35 1.96
C SER A 51 -3.02 -4.71 1.33
N LEU A 52 -2.11 -5.14 0.46
CA LEU A 52 -2.08 -6.52 -0.02
C LEU A 52 -1.40 -7.40 1.03
N ARG A 53 -2.11 -8.42 1.49
CA ARG A 53 -1.63 -9.37 2.50
C ARG A 53 -1.63 -10.80 1.99
N SER A 54 -0.69 -11.58 2.51
CA SER A 54 -0.65 -13.03 2.30
C SER A 54 -1.64 -13.77 3.18
N ASP A 55 -1.76 -15.07 2.94
CA ASP A 55 -2.50 -16.03 3.79
C ASP A 55 -1.99 -16.10 5.24
N ARG A 56 -0.83 -15.50 5.54
CA ARG A 56 -0.24 -15.36 6.87
C ARG A 56 -0.43 -13.97 7.49
N ASP A 57 -1.27 -13.13 6.87
CA ASP A 57 -1.52 -11.74 7.30
C ASP A 57 -0.27 -10.84 7.26
N GLU A 58 0.74 -11.22 6.46
CA GLU A 58 1.93 -10.42 6.22
C GLU A 58 1.68 -9.43 5.08
N PRO A 59 1.95 -8.12 5.25
CA PRO A 59 1.76 -7.14 4.19
C PRO A 59 2.91 -7.16 3.18
N HIS A 60 2.53 -6.98 1.91
CA HIS A 60 3.44 -7.05 0.76
C HIS A 60 3.37 -5.83 -0.17
N ALA A 61 2.25 -5.09 -0.15
CA ALA A 61 2.08 -3.86 -0.91
C ALA A 61 1.19 -2.87 -0.15
N SER A 62 1.53 -1.58 -0.19
CA SER A 62 0.64 -0.50 0.24
C SER A 62 0.18 0.30 -0.98
N MET A 63 -1.10 0.67 -1.00
CA MET A 63 -1.79 1.29 -2.12
C MET A 63 -2.53 2.52 -1.63
N LEU A 64 -2.05 3.70 -1.98
CA LEU A 64 -2.63 4.98 -1.57
C LEU A 64 -3.66 5.46 -2.58
N TYR A 65 -4.91 5.51 -2.15
CA TYR A 65 -6.02 6.03 -2.91
C TYR A 65 -6.38 7.43 -2.42
N ARG A 66 -6.28 8.41 -3.31
CA ARG A 66 -6.51 9.83 -3.03
C ARG A 66 -7.32 10.46 -4.13
N GLY A 67 -8.29 11.31 -3.78
CA GLY A 67 -9.00 12.12 -4.77
C GLY A 67 -9.67 11.29 -5.88
N LYS A 68 -10.14 10.09 -5.50
CA LYS A 68 -10.74 9.09 -6.38
C LYS A 68 -9.78 8.35 -7.33
N MET A 69 -8.48 8.35 -7.07
CA MET A 69 -7.48 7.69 -7.91
C MET A 69 -6.40 6.99 -7.07
N MET A 70 -5.90 5.86 -7.56
CA MET A 70 -4.72 5.23 -7.00
C MET A 70 -3.47 6.01 -7.41
N ILE A 71 -2.81 6.66 -6.46
CA ILE A 71 -1.73 7.60 -6.72
C ILE A 71 -0.34 7.06 -6.38
N GLU A 72 -0.26 6.04 -5.52
CA GLU A 72 1.01 5.44 -5.13
C GLU A 72 0.80 3.96 -4.78
N ILE A 73 1.64 3.10 -5.33
CA ILE A 73 1.68 1.67 -5.04
C ILE A 73 3.13 1.30 -4.78
N CYS A 74 3.44 0.88 -3.56
CA CYS A 74 4.81 0.57 -3.17
C CYS A 74 4.92 -0.73 -2.39
N GLY A 75 6.11 -1.34 -2.47
CA GLY A 75 6.51 -2.46 -1.63
C GLY A 75 7.14 -2.00 -0.31
N ARG A 76 7.73 -2.97 0.39
CA ARG A 76 8.42 -2.72 1.66
C ARG A 76 9.50 -1.65 1.54
N PHE A 77 9.72 -0.91 2.62
CA PHE A 77 10.73 0.16 2.74
C PHE A 77 10.58 1.30 1.74
N ASN A 78 9.38 1.56 1.22
CA ASN A 78 9.16 2.49 0.10
C ASN A 78 9.95 2.08 -1.16
N SER A 79 9.99 0.79 -1.49
CA SER A 79 10.64 0.29 -2.71
C SER A 79 9.61 0.00 -3.81
N SER A 80 10.10 -0.19 -5.03
CA SER A 80 9.29 -0.72 -6.13
C SER A 80 8.61 -2.03 -5.71
N LEU A 81 7.36 -2.18 -6.14
CA LEU A 81 6.61 -3.40 -5.86
C LEU A 81 7.22 -4.60 -6.61
N LYS A 82 7.42 -5.73 -5.91
CA LYS A 82 7.89 -6.97 -6.55
C LYS A 82 6.92 -7.45 -7.63
N ALA A 83 7.46 -8.04 -8.70
CA ALA A 83 6.67 -8.49 -9.85
C ALA A 83 5.53 -9.46 -9.48
N GLU A 84 5.78 -10.41 -8.58
CA GLU A 84 4.79 -11.36 -8.08
C GLU A 84 3.58 -10.68 -7.41
N TYR A 85 3.81 -9.61 -6.65
CA TYR A 85 2.73 -8.85 -6.00
C TYR A 85 2.06 -7.89 -6.97
N ARG A 86 2.79 -7.39 -7.98
CA ARG A 86 2.23 -6.51 -9.01
C ARG A 86 1.11 -7.17 -9.80
N LEU A 87 1.19 -8.49 -10.04
CA LEU A 87 0.12 -9.23 -10.68
C LEU A 87 -1.17 -9.21 -9.85
N ARG A 88 -1.06 -9.42 -8.54
CA ARG A 88 -2.19 -9.40 -7.60
C ARG A 88 -2.80 -8.02 -7.47
N VAL A 89 -1.96 -6.99 -7.25
CA VAL A 89 -2.43 -5.60 -7.22
C VAL A 89 -3.11 -5.24 -8.53
N GLY A 90 -2.52 -5.62 -9.66
CA GLY A 90 -3.12 -5.38 -10.97
C GLY A 90 -4.47 -6.08 -11.15
N GLN A 91 -4.66 -7.28 -10.59
CA GLN A 91 -5.96 -7.95 -10.59
C GLN A 91 -6.98 -7.20 -9.73
N PHE A 92 -6.65 -6.90 -8.46
CA PHE A 92 -7.50 -6.09 -7.58
C PHE A 92 -7.93 -4.77 -8.24
N MET A 93 -6.99 -4.04 -8.83
CA MET A 93 -7.27 -2.77 -9.52
C MET A 93 -8.24 -2.92 -10.69
N ARG A 94 -8.12 -4.00 -11.48
CA ARG A 94 -9.02 -4.28 -12.61
C ARG A 94 -10.42 -4.68 -12.13
N ASP A 95 -10.48 -5.60 -11.19
CA ASP A 95 -11.73 -6.22 -10.75
C ASP A 95 -12.58 -5.23 -9.93
N CYS A 96 -11.93 -4.31 -9.21
CA CYS A 96 -12.58 -3.22 -8.49
C CYS A 96 -12.71 -1.91 -9.28
N TYR A 97 -12.29 -1.89 -10.56
CA TYR A 97 -12.37 -0.72 -11.45
C TYR A 97 -11.72 0.56 -10.89
N PHE A 98 -10.63 0.43 -10.15
CA PHE A 98 -9.93 1.60 -9.62
C PHE A 98 -9.18 2.35 -10.73
N PRO A 99 -9.44 3.66 -10.93
CA PRO A 99 -8.60 4.47 -11.80
C PRO A 99 -7.22 4.64 -11.15
N MET A 100 -6.19 4.67 -11.98
CA MET A 100 -4.80 4.70 -11.52
C MET A 100 -4.04 5.82 -12.20
N HIS A 101 -3.25 6.55 -11.42
CA HIS A 101 -2.32 7.52 -11.95
C HIS A 101 -1.22 6.80 -12.76
N PRO A 102 -0.80 7.30 -13.94
CA PRO A 102 0.20 6.61 -14.78
C PRO A 102 1.52 6.30 -14.08
N LEU A 103 1.89 7.12 -13.09
CA LEU A 103 3.12 6.98 -12.31
C LEU A 103 2.95 6.28 -10.96
N ALA A 104 1.78 5.68 -10.68
CA ALA A 104 1.49 5.15 -9.34
C ALA A 104 2.52 4.13 -8.84
N TYR A 105 3.09 3.32 -9.74
CA TYR A 105 4.14 2.35 -9.39
C TYR A 105 5.55 2.92 -9.31
N ASP A 106 5.80 4.07 -9.94
CA ASP A 106 7.16 4.61 -10.14
C ASP A 106 7.44 5.81 -9.24
N ILE A 107 6.41 6.45 -8.70
CA ILE A 107 6.51 7.69 -7.93
C ILE A 107 7.45 7.58 -6.74
N THR A 108 7.50 6.41 -6.08
CA THR A 108 8.35 6.19 -4.92
C THR A 108 9.84 6.13 -5.31
N ASP A 109 10.17 5.51 -6.44
CA ASP A 109 11.55 5.48 -6.95
C ASP A 109 11.98 6.85 -7.47
N MET A 110 11.09 7.56 -8.16
CA MET A 110 11.34 8.94 -8.61
C MET A 110 11.68 9.88 -7.45
N ARG A 111 10.96 9.77 -6.31
CA ARG A 111 11.23 10.56 -5.10
C ARG A 111 12.61 10.25 -4.51
N ARG A 112 12.99 8.97 -4.47
CA ARG A 112 14.32 8.56 -4.00
C ARG A 112 15.43 9.15 -4.86
N GLN A 113 15.34 9.06 -6.18
CA GLN A 113 16.33 9.62 -7.10
C GLN A 113 16.48 11.14 -6.92
N THR A 114 15.36 11.86 -6.73
CA THR A 114 15.36 13.31 -6.53
C THR A 114 16.00 13.73 -5.20
N GLN A 115 15.84 12.93 -4.14
CA GLN A 115 16.52 13.19 -2.86
C GLN A 115 18.04 13.12 -2.97
N TRP A 116 18.60 12.15 -3.72
CA TRP A 116 20.05 12.04 -3.91
C TRP A 116 20.67 13.24 -4.64
N VAL A 117 19.95 13.85 -5.57
CA VAL A 117 20.39 15.05 -6.30
C VAL A 117 20.46 16.29 -5.39
N THR A 118 19.64 16.33 -4.34
CA THR A 118 19.56 17.51 -3.45
C THR A 118 20.58 17.46 -2.32
N VAL A 119 20.97 16.27 -1.86
CA VAL A 119 21.92 16.07 -0.73
C VAL A 119 23.39 16.06 -1.17
N SER A 120 23.67 16.00 -2.48
CA SER A 120 25.03 15.97 -3.04
C SER A 120 25.59 17.36 -3.41
N ARG A 121 25.05 18.45 -2.83
CA ARG A 121 25.56 19.82 -2.96
C ARG A 121 26.22 20.33 -1.70
#